data_AF-A0A7J4M0Z2-F1
#
_entry.id   AF-A0A7J4M0Z2-F1
#
_cell.length_a   1.000
_cell.length_b   1.000
_cell.length_c   1.000
_cell.angle_alpha   90.00
_cell.angle_beta   90.00
_cell.angle_gamma   90.00
#
_symmetry.space_group_name_H-M   'P 1'
#
loop_
_entity.id
_entity.type
_entity.pdbx_description
1 polymer ?
#
loop_
_entity_poly.entity_id
_entity_poly.type
_entity_poly.pdbx_seq_one_letter_code
_entity_poly.pdbx_strand_id
1 'polypeptide(L)'
;MKEHIKIAAEFALSIQHIEGIRQIILFGSVSRGEDTRTSDIDIAITFHGVEKMQLSSQLNKLKPESIQLTLIPLNKLHEETELVGALTGEGILLYGKPIILQNKKTDLTAKLLVSYSMSRMEQTEKVKLNRALYGSTSISRENGKTYQTKTRGLIGEPGIERLQKGVLLIERKKSAKVINVLKRFGAEVKEIPVWTY
;
A
#
# COMPACT_ATOMS: atom_id res chain seq x y z
N MET A 1 -7.31 10.73 -10.50
CA MET A 1 -7.59 9.29 -10.65
C MET A 1 -7.93 8.82 -12.08
N LYS A 2 -9.15 9.01 -12.65
CA LYS A 2 -9.49 8.38 -13.95
C LYS A 2 -8.63 8.82 -15.14
N GLU A 3 -8.21 10.09 -15.16
CA GLU A 3 -7.43 10.67 -16.26
C GLU A 3 -5.98 10.16 -16.29
N HIS A 4 -5.29 10.14 -15.14
CA HIS A 4 -3.91 9.62 -15.05
C HIS A 4 -3.82 8.13 -15.37
N ILE A 5 -4.78 7.33 -14.92
CA ILE A 5 -4.84 5.90 -15.28
C ILE A 5 -5.04 5.74 -16.78
N LYS A 6 -5.88 6.58 -17.40
CA LYS A 6 -6.10 6.56 -18.85
C LYS A 6 -4.80 6.90 -19.61
N ILE A 7 -4.10 7.96 -19.22
CA ILE A 7 -2.81 8.35 -19.81
C ILE A 7 -1.78 7.21 -19.67
N ALA A 8 -1.69 6.60 -18.49
CA ALA A 8 -0.79 5.47 -18.25
C ALA A 8 -1.11 4.27 -19.15
N ALA A 9 -2.39 3.93 -19.30
CA ALA A 9 -2.84 2.83 -20.16
C ALA A 9 -2.57 3.12 -21.65
N GLU A 10 -2.87 4.33 -22.13
CA GLU A 10 -2.59 4.74 -23.51
C GLU A 10 -1.09 4.72 -23.81
N PHE A 11 -0.27 5.23 -22.89
CA PHE A 11 1.17 5.17 -23.03
C PHE A 11 1.67 3.73 -23.07
N ALA A 12 1.22 2.86 -22.15
CA ALA A 12 1.59 1.45 -22.14
C ALA A 12 1.24 0.75 -23.47
N LEU A 13 0.05 1.01 -24.02
CA LEU A 13 -0.36 0.49 -25.33
C LEU A 13 0.55 0.98 -26.48
N SER A 14 1.03 2.21 -26.41
CA SER A 14 1.93 2.77 -27.44
C SER A 14 3.33 2.15 -27.44
N ILE A 15 3.82 1.71 -26.26
CA ILE A 15 5.18 1.20 -26.11
C ILE A 15 5.27 -0.33 -26.01
N GLN A 16 4.17 -1.05 -25.78
CA GLN A 16 4.19 -2.51 -25.55
C GLN A 16 4.83 -3.33 -26.68
N HIS A 17 4.91 -2.78 -27.89
CA HIS A 17 5.49 -3.42 -29.07
C HIS A 17 7.01 -3.20 -29.20
N ILE A 18 7.60 -2.34 -28.36
CA ILE A 18 9.04 -2.09 -28.37
C ILE A 18 9.79 -3.36 -27.93
N GLU A 19 10.80 -3.72 -28.72
CA GLU A 19 11.60 -4.91 -28.46
C GLU A 19 12.25 -4.87 -27.08
N GLY A 20 12.29 -6.04 -26.43
CA GLY A 20 12.90 -6.22 -25.12
C GLY A 20 12.01 -5.85 -23.94
N ILE A 21 10.90 -5.13 -24.12
CA ILE A 21 9.92 -4.91 -23.05
C ILE A 21 9.28 -6.24 -22.64
N ARG A 22 9.12 -6.44 -21.33
CA ARG A 22 8.54 -7.66 -20.75
C ARG A 22 7.33 -7.36 -19.88
N GLN A 23 7.36 -6.25 -19.16
CA GLN A 23 6.27 -5.85 -18.28
C GLN A 23 6.21 -4.33 -18.16
N ILE A 24 5.00 -3.79 -18.04
CA ILE A 24 4.74 -2.38 -17.74
C ILE A 24 3.79 -2.33 -16.55
N ILE A 25 4.23 -1.68 -15.47
CA ILE A 25 3.48 -1.56 -14.22
C ILE A 25 3.32 -0.09 -13.89
N LEU A 26 2.09 0.35 -13.68
CA LEU A 26 1.78 1.62 -13.04
C LEU A 26 1.90 1.45 -11.52
N PHE A 27 2.67 2.31 -10.87
CA PHE A 27 2.82 2.28 -9.41
C PHE A 27 2.74 3.70 -8.82
N GLY A 28 3.04 3.85 -7.54
CA GLY A 28 3.05 5.15 -6.90
C GLY A 28 1.66 5.68 -6.57
N SER A 29 1.53 7.01 -6.48
CA SER A 29 0.30 7.67 -5.98
C SER A 29 -0.93 7.38 -6.85
N VAL A 30 -0.73 7.24 -8.17
CA VAL A 30 -1.81 6.95 -9.13
C VAL A 30 -2.37 5.54 -8.94
N SER A 31 -1.52 4.54 -8.72
CA SER A 31 -2.00 3.17 -8.50
C SER A 31 -2.70 2.99 -7.15
N ARG A 32 -2.34 3.82 -6.15
CA ARG A 32 -3.00 3.87 -4.83
C ARG A 32 -4.30 4.68 -4.82
N GLY A 33 -4.59 5.48 -5.85
CA GLY A 33 -5.74 6.39 -5.89
C GLY A 33 -5.57 7.64 -5.01
N GLU A 34 -4.33 8.00 -4.71
CA GLU A 34 -3.95 9.17 -3.90
C GLU A 34 -3.48 10.35 -4.79
N ASP A 35 -3.60 10.22 -6.11
CA ASP A 35 -3.13 11.21 -7.07
C ASP A 35 -3.97 12.50 -7.07
N THR A 36 -3.27 13.62 -7.13
CA THR A 36 -3.84 14.95 -7.34
C THR A 36 -3.73 15.34 -8.81
N ARG A 37 -4.35 16.46 -9.23
CA ARG A 37 -4.30 16.91 -10.64
C ARG A 37 -2.90 17.27 -11.14
N THR A 38 -1.95 17.46 -10.22
CA THR A 38 -0.56 17.82 -10.52
C THR A 38 0.41 16.66 -10.22
N SER A 39 -0.11 15.48 -9.90
CA SER A 39 0.71 14.31 -9.61
C SER A 39 1.31 13.73 -10.88
N ASP A 40 2.60 13.39 -10.83
CA ASP A 40 3.25 12.60 -11.87
C ASP A 40 2.76 11.15 -11.85
N ILE A 41 2.93 10.47 -12.99
CA ILE A 41 2.53 9.09 -13.23
C ILE A 41 3.77 8.21 -13.23
N ASP A 42 3.96 7.41 -12.18
CA ASP A 42 5.11 6.52 -12.04
C ASP A 42 4.88 5.19 -12.78
N ILE A 43 5.73 4.90 -13.77
CA ILE A 43 5.67 3.66 -14.55
C ILE A 43 7.00 2.92 -14.47
N ALA A 44 6.94 1.66 -14.04
CA ALA A 44 8.06 0.75 -14.07
C ALA A 44 7.98 -0.15 -15.30
N ILE A 45 9.11 -0.29 -16.01
CA ILE A 45 9.24 -1.15 -17.18
C ILE A 45 10.34 -2.16 -16.91
N THR A 46 9.99 -3.44 -16.94
CA THR A 46 10.97 -4.51 -16.94
C THR A 46 11.32 -4.88 -18.37
N PHE A 47 12.62 -5.08 -18.63
CA PHE A 47 13.13 -5.37 -19.95
C PHE A 47 14.27 -6.40 -19.94
N HIS A 48 14.50 -7.02 -21.10
CA HIS A 48 15.54 -8.02 -21.28
C HIS A 48 16.03 -8.03 -22.73
N GLY A 49 17.33 -8.29 -22.93
CA GLY A 49 17.91 -8.46 -24.27
C GLY A 49 18.13 -7.18 -25.07
N VAL A 50 17.96 -6.01 -24.44
CA VAL A 50 18.21 -4.69 -25.03
C VAL A 50 19.01 -3.83 -24.06
N GLU A 51 19.83 -2.92 -24.58
CA GLU A 51 20.58 -1.99 -23.73
C GLU A 51 19.67 -0.92 -23.10
N LYS A 52 19.90 -0.65 -21.81
CA LYS A 52 19.10 0.33 -21.04
C LYS A 52 19.10 1.71 -21.69
N MET A 53 20.24 2.17 -22.20
CA MET A 53 20.38 3.51 -22.78
C MET A 53 19.61 3.63 -24.11
N GLN A 54 19.67 2.60 -24.96
CA GLN A 54 18.91 2.55 -26.21
C GLN A 54 17.41 2.54 -25.94
N LEU A 55 16.96 1.68 -25.03
CA LEU A 55 15.55 1.59 -24.63
C LEU A 55 15.06 2.91 -24.02
N SER A 56 15.85 3.52 -23.14
CA SER A 56 15.55 4.83 -22.53
C SER A 56 15.37 5.92 -23.59
N SER A 57 16.28 6.00 -24.58
CA SER A 57 16.18 6.98 -25.67
C SER A 57 14.92 6.81 -26.51
N GLN A 58 14.53 5.55 -26.82
CA GLN A 58 13.29 5.26 -27.54
C GLN A 58 12.05 5.64 -26.74
N LEU A 59 12.01 5.26 -25.46
CA LEU A 59 10.87 5.55 -24.58
C LEU A 59 10.69 7.04 -24.35
N ASN A 60 11.78 7.79 -24.11
CA ASN A 60 11.71 9.23 -23.86
C ASN A 60 11.14 10.04 -25.04
N LYS A 61 11.21 9.53 -26.28
CA LYS A 61 10.59 10.17 -27.44
C LYS A 61 9.06 10.04 -27.45
N LEU A 62 8.53 8.99 -26.82
CA LEU A 62 7.11 8.69 -26.76
C LEU A 62 6.49 9.08 -25.41
N LYS A 63 7.34 9.33 -24.40
CA LYS A 63 6.96 9.60 -23.02
C LYS A 63 6.25 10.96 -22.90
N PRO A 64 4.98 10.99 -22.45
CA PRO A 64 4.34 12.23 -22.01
C PRO A 64 5.13 12.88 -20.86
N GLU A 65 5.09 14.21 -20.76
CA GLU A 65 5.81 14.93 -19.70
C GLU A 65 5.40 14.49 -18.29
N SER A 66 4.11 14.17 -18.10
CA SER A 66 3.53 13.72 -16.83
C SER A 66 3.94 12.31 -16.40
N ILE A 67 4.69 11.56 -17.23
CA ILE A 67 5.11 10.18 -16.90
C ILE A 67 6.56 10.18 -16.41
N GLN A 68 6.81 9.53 -15.28
CA GLN A 68 8.16 9.18 -14.83
C GLN A 68 8.43 7.70 -15.09
N LEU A 69 9.61 7.37 -15.63
CA LEU A 69 9.97 6.01 -16.02
C LEU A 69 11.07 5.43 -15.13
N THR A 70 10.79 4.26 -14.58
CA THR A 70 11.77 3.42 -13.89
C THR A 70 12.07 2.19 -14.71
N LEU A 71 13.28 2.13 -15.29
CA LEU A 71 13.71 1.04 -16.15
C LEU A 71 14.53 0.01 -15.37
N ILE A 72 14.02 -1.22 -15.32
CA ILE A 72 14.60 -2.31 -14.53
C ILE A 72 14.99 -3.48 -15.44
N PRO A 73 16.29 -3.79 -15.59
CA PRO A 73 16.70 -5.02 -16.24
C PRO A 73 16.16 -6.24 -15.49
N LEU A 74 15.59 -7.22 -16.20
CA LEU A 74 14.97 -8.38 -15.57
C LEU A 74 15.92 -9.16 -14.65
N ASN A 75 17.20 -9.25 -15.02
CA ASN A 75 18.24 -9.89 -14.23
C ASN A 75 18.61 -9.14 -12.94
N LYS A 76 18.30 -7.84 -12.85
CA LYS A 76 18.56 -7.00 -11.66
C LYS A 76 17.34 -6.81 -10.77
N LEU A 77 16.19 -7.36 -11.16
CA LEU A 77 14.94 -7.16 -10.43
C LEU A 77 15.05 -7.64 -8.96
N HIS A 78 15.84 -8.66 -8.69
CA HIS A 78 16.07 -9.19 -7.34
C HIS A 78 16.93 -8.28 -6.43
N GLU A 79 17.69 -7.34 -7.00
CA GLU A 79 18.53 -6.38 -6.27
C GLU A 79 17.70 -5.19 -5.76
N GLU A 80 16.57 -4.88 -6.42
CA GLU A 80 15.72 -3.71 -6.18
C GLU A 80 14.56 -4.03 -5.23
N THR A 81 14.87 -4.48 -4.01
CA THR A 81 13.89 -5.06 -3.06
C THR A 81 12.74 -4.13 -2.69
N GLU A 82 13.02 -2.84 -2.42
CA GLU A 82 11.99 -1.85 -2.07
C GLU A 82 11.04 -1.58 -3.24
N LEU A 83 11.60 -1.42 -4.44
CA LEU A 83 10.83 -1.20 -5.66
C LEU A 83 9.98 -2.42 -6.00
N VAL A 84 10.54 -3.62 -5.91
CA VAL A 84 9.78 -4.87 -6.09
C VAL A 84 8.64 -4.97 -5.06
N GLY A 85 8.88 -4.58 -3.82
CA GLY A 85 7.84 -4.52 -2.79
C GLY A 85 6.69 -3.59 -3.18
N ALA A 86 7.00 -2.41 -3.70
CA ALA A 86 6.00 -1.45 -4.18
C ALA A 86 5.23 -1.98 -5.40
N LEU A 87 5.94 -2.54 -6.38
CA LEU A 87 5.35 -3.09 -7.62
C LEU A 87 4.42 -4.28 -7.35
N THR A 88 4.77 -5.15 -6.41
CA THR A 88 3.96 -6.34 -6.06
C THR A 88 2.80 -6.02 -5.14
N GLY A 89 2.95 -5.04 -4.24
CA GLY A 89 1.91 -4.69 -3.26
C GLY A 89 0.85 -3.70 -3.77
N GLU A 90 1.24 -2.77 -4.64
CA GLU A 90 0.39 -1.63 -5.06
C GLU A 90 0.37 -1.40 -6.57
N GLY A 91 1.16 -2.14 -7.35
CA GLY A 91 1.28 -1.95 -8.78
C GLY A 91 0.05 -2.43 -9.55
N ILE A 92 -0.35 -1.66 -10.56
CA ILE A 92 -1.34 -2.06 -11.57
C ILE A 92 -0.57 -2.54 -12.80
N LEU A 93 -0.73 -3.82 -13.14
CA LEU A 93 -0.15 -4.40 -14.35
C LEU A 93 -0.87 -3.84 -15.58
N LEU A 94 -0.16 -3.06 -16.41
CA LEU A 94 -0.70 -2.50 -17.65
C LEU A 94 -0.40 -3.37 -18.87
N TYR A 95 0.76 -4.06 -18.88
CA TYR A 95 1.17 -4.97 -19.95
C TYR A 95 2.12 -6.05 -19.46
N GLY A 96 2.07 -7.23 -20.11
CA GLY A 96 2.97 -8.34 -19.89
C GLY A 96 2.37 -9.43 -19.01
N LYS A 97 3.23 -10.34 -18.53
CA LYS A 97 2.83 -11.40 -17.59
C LYS A 97 3.31 -11.06 -16.18
N PRO A 98 2.55 -11.40 -15.13
CA PRO A 98 3.06 -11.30 -13.76
C PRO A 98 4.37 -12.09 -13.62
N ILE A 99 5.43 -11.42 -13.20
CA ILE A 99 6.70 -12.09 -12.89
C ILE A 99 6.59 -12.63 -11.47
N ILE A 100 6.59 -13.96 -11.35
CA ILE A 100 6.64 -14.62 -10.04
C ILE A 100 8.10 -14.69 -9.61
N LEU A 101 8.50 -13.75 -8.76
CA LEU A 101 9.81 -13.79 -8.12
C LEU A 101 9.77 -14.84 -7.00
N GLN A 102 10.34 -16.01 -7.25
CA GLN A 102 10.60 -17.00 -6.20
C GLN A 102 11.81 -16.54 -5.38
N ASN A 103 11.60 -15.58 -4.47
CA ASN A 103 12.62 -15.20 -3.50
C ASN A 103 12.69 -16.28 -2.42
N LYS A 104 13.69 -17.16 -2.51
CA LYS A 104 13.95 -18.22 -1.51
C LYS A 104 14.30 -17.72 -0.09
N LYS A 105 14.35 -16.40 0.16
CA LYS A 105 14.94 -15.85 1.39
C LYS A 105 14.22 -14.69 2.08
N THR A 106 13.06 -14.25 1.61
CA THR A 106 12.36 -13.14 2.26
C THR A 106 10.88 -13.19 1.92
N ASP A 107 10.09 -13.87 2.75
CA ASP A 107 8.63 -13.75 2.79
C ASP A 107 8.25 -12.37 3.35
N LEU A 108 8.65 -11.31 2.65
CA LEU A 108 8.30 -9.95 3.02
C LEU A 108 6.79 -9.78 2.85
N THR A 109 6.11 -9.57 3.97
CA THR A 109 4.70 -9.26 4.01
C THR A 109 4.51 -7.75 3.95
N ALA A 110 3.69 -7.30 3.00
CA ALA A 110 3.30 -5.89 2.92
C ALA A 110 2.40 -5.55 4.10
N LYS A 111 2.87 -4.65 4.97
CA LYS A 111 2.16 -4.12 6.13
C LYS A 111 2.06 -2.59 6.03
N LEU A 112 1.26 -2.00 6.90
CA LEU A 112 1.11 -0.57 7.08
C LEU A 112 1.48 -0.22 8.52
N LEU A 113 2.45 0.65 8.69
CA LEU A 113 2.72 1.31 9.95
C LEU A 113 1.76 2.50 10.07
N VAL A 114 0.79 2.39 10.98
CA VAL A 114 -0.22 3.41 11.22
C VAL A 114 0.08 4.11 12.53
N SER A 115 0.38 5.41 12.46
CA SER A 115 0.44 6.28 13.62
C SER A 115 -0.87 7.07 13.74
N TYR A 116 -1.42 7.15 14.94
CA TYR A 116 -2.63 7.93 15.19
C TYR A 116 -2.53 8.77 16.47
N SER A 117 -3.15 9.95 16.43
CA SER A 117 -3.26 10.88 17.56
C SER A 117 -4.71 11.14 17.90
N MET A 118 -5.02 11.07 19.19
CA MET A 118 -6.33 11.44 19.73
C MET A 118 -6.32 12.83 20.38
N SER A 119 -5.23 13.59 20.28
CA SER A 119 -5.04 14.83 21.04
C SER A 119 -6.19 15.83 20.90
N ARG A 120 -6.69 16.02 19.67
CA ARG A 120 -7.77 16.95 19.31
C ARG A 120 -9.19 16.38 19.45
N MET A 121 -9.33 15.16 19.94
CA MET A 121 -10.64 14.52 20.10
C MET A 121 -11.29 14.86 21.44
N GLU A 122 -12.62 14.95 21.44
CA GLU A 122 -13.41 15.02 22.66
C GLU A 122 -13.26 13.75 23.51
N GLN A 123 -13.36 13.90 24.83
CA GLN A 123 -13.12 12.80 25.77
C GLN A 123 -14.06 11.61 25.54
N THR A 124 -15.32 11.87 25.18
CA THR A 124 -16.31 10.84 24.86
C THR A 124 -15.89 10.00 23.64
N GLU A 125 -15.38 10.65 22.59
CA GLU A 125 -14.92 9.98 21.37
C GLU A 125 -13.60 9.23 21.60
N LYS A 126 -12.70 9.77 22.44
CA LYS A 126 -11.50 9.06 22.91
C LYS A 126 -11.85 7.73 23.57
N VAL A 127 -12.88 7.72 24.44
CA VAL A 127 -13.32 6.49 25.12
C VAL A 127 -13.92 5.50 24.13
N LYS A 128 -14.78 5.95 23.21
CA LYS A 128 -15.37 5.09 22.18
C LYS A 128 -14.30 4.47 21.26
N LEU A 129 -13.34 5.26 20.81
CA LEU A 129 -12.23 4.78 19.98
C LEU A 129 -11.38 3.76 20.73
N ASN A 130 -11.03 4.03 21.98
CA ASN A 130 -10.28 3.07 22.79
C ASN A 130 -11.04 1.74 22.95
N ARG A 131 -12.36 1.78 23.19
CA ARG A 131 -13.17 0.56 23.26
C ARG A 131 -13.20 -0.18 21.93
N ALA A 132 -13.25 0.52 20.80
CA ALA A 132 -13.21 -0.11 19.48
C ALA A 132 -11.85 -0.76 19.18
N LEU A 133 -10.74 -0.10 19.55
CA LEU A 133 -9.38 -0.60 19.31
C LEU A 133 -8.99 -1.73 20.26
N TYR A 134 -9.24 -1.56 21.56
CA TYR A 134 -8.73 -2.44 22.61
C TYR A 134 -9.79 -3.40 23.16
N GLY A 135 -11.06 -3.18 22.83
CA GLY A 135 -12.18 -3.92 23.41
C GLY A 135 -12.61 -3.33 24.75
N SER A 136 -13.49 -4.05 25.44
CA SER A 136 -13.95 -3.64 26.76
C SER A 136 -14.29 -4.85 27.62
N THR A 137 -14.20 -4.67 28.94
CA THR A 137 -14.72 -5.61 29.92
C THR A 137 -15.78 -4.89 30.72
N SER A 138 -17.01 -5.40 30.71
CA SER A 138 -18.10 -4.92 31.54
C SER A 138 -18.48 -5.97 32.57
N ILE A 139 -18.76 -5.53 33.79
CA ILE A 139 -19.23 -6.37 34.88
C ILE A 139 -20.66 -5.91 35.19
N SER A 140 -21.64 -6.80 35.06
CA SER A 140 -23.01 -6.57 35.49
C SER A 140 -23.36 -7.45 36.69
N ARG A 141 -24.28 -7.00 37.52
CA ARG A 141 -24.83 -7.79 38.62
C ARG A 141 -26.33 -7.93 38.42
N GLU A 142 -26.80 -9.15 38.39
CA GLU A 142 -28.22 -9.47 38.20
C GLU A 142 -28.57 -10.63 39.14
N ASN A 143 -29.64 -10.47 39.93
CA ASN A 143 -30.09 -11.46 40.91
C ASN A 143 -28.97 -12.01 41.84
N GLY A 144 -28.08 -11.13 42.32
CA GLY A 144 -26.95 -11.50 43.19
C GLY A 144 -25.79 -12.21 42.48
N LYS A 145 -25.92 -12.53 41.18
CA LYS A 145 -24.84 -13.11 40.37
C LYS A 145 -24.09 -12.02 39.61
N THR A 146 -22.77 -12.18 39.51
CA THR A 146 -21.91 -11.26 38.76
C THR A 146 -21.60 -11.86 37.39
N TYR A 147 -21.91 -11.12 36.33
CA TYR A 147 -21.66 -11.51 34.94
C TYR A 147 -20.56 -10.63 34.37
N GLN A 148 -19.59 -11.24 33.69
CA GLN A 148 -18.50 -10.53 33.03
C GLN A 148 -18.64 -10.70 31.51
N THR A 149 -18.78 -9.60 30.79
CA THR A 149 -18.80 -9.57 29.32
C THR A 149 -17.49 -8.97 28.82
N LYS A 150 -16.76 -9.73 27.99
CA LYS A 150 -15.56 -9.24 27.29
C LYS A 150 -15.85 -9.06 25.81
N THR A 151 -15.62 -7.86 25.30
CA THR A 151 -15.67 -7.56 23.86
C THR A 151 -14.24 -7.43 23.33
N ARG A 152 -13.94 -8.11 22.22
CA ARG A 152 -12.65 -8.03 21.55
C ARG A 152 -12.56 -6.75 20.73
N GLY A 153 -11.45 -6.01 20.87
CA GLY A 153 -11.13 -4.87 20.01
C GLY A 153 -10.34 -5.27 18.77
N LEU A 154 -10.19 -4.33 17.83
CA LEU A 154 -9.47 -4.54 16.57
C LEU A 154 -8.01 -4.98 16.76
N ILE A 155 -7.32 -4.45 17.76
CA ILE A 155 -5.91 -4.80 18.05
C ILE A 155 -5.77 -6.27 18.46
N GLY A 156 -6.87 -6.90 18.89
CA GLY A 156 -6.87 -8.34 19.15
C GLY A 156 -6.94 -9.19 17.90
N GLU A 157 -7.26 -8.67 16.70
CA GLU A 157 -7.41 -9.48 15.49
C GLU A 157 -6.05 -9.87 14.89
N PRO A 158 -5.92 -11.10 14.32
CA PRO A 158 -4.70 -11.48 13.60
C PRO A 158 -4.36 -10.51 12.47
N GLY A 159 -3.07 -10.21 12.32
CA GLY A 159 -2.58 -9.23 11.34
C GLY A 159 -2.66 -7.77 11.81
N ILE A 160 -3.00 -7.53 13.08
CA ILE A 160 -2.93 -6.19 13.70
C ILE A 160 -2.04 -6.28 14.93
N GLU A 161 -0.86 -5.68 14.84
CA GLU A 161 0.14 -5.66 15.91
C GLU A 161 0.24 -4.25 16.47
N ARG A 162 0.31 -4.13 17.80
CA ARG A 162 0.57 -2.85 18.46
C ARG A 162 2.04 -2.74 18.80
N LEU A 163 2.71 -1.75 18.21
CA LEU A 163 4.11 -1.48 18.54
C LEU A 163 4.24 -0.58 19.77
N GLN A 164 3.39 0.45 19.87
CA GLN A 164 3.33 1.34 21.03
C GLN A 164 1.96 2.01 21.17
N LYS A 165 1.80 2.94 22.11
CA LYS A 165 0.57 3.77 22.17
C LYS A 165 0.50 4.64 20.91
N GLY A 166 -0.63 4.61 20.21
CA GLY A 166 -0.79 5.40 18.99
C GLY A 166 -0.04 4.88 17.77
N VAL A 167 0.59 3.70 17.81
CA VAL A 167 1.28 3.12 16.64
C VAL A 167 0.95 1.64 16.49
N LEU A 168 0.50 1.28 15.30
CA LEU A 168 0.09 -0.06 14.91
C LEU A 168 0.86 -0.50 13.67
N LEU A 169 1.18 -1.79 13.59
CA LEU A 169 1.67 -2.45 12.40
C LEU A 169 0.58 -3.39 11.91
N ILE A 170 0.09 -3.18 10.69
CA ILE A 170 -1.15 -3.79 10.22
C ILE A 170 -0.91 -4.46 8.87
N GLU A 171 -1.30 -5.72 8.71
CA GLU A 171 -1.35 -6.36 7.41
C GLU A 171 -2.19 -5.53 6.43
N ARG A 172 -1.69 -5.37 5.21
CA ARG A 172 -2.35 -4.49 4.23
C ARG A 172 -3.83 -4.84 3.97
N LYS A 173 -4.16 -6.12 3.97
CA LYS A 173 -5.54 -6.61 3.76
C LYS A 173 -6.51 -6.19 4.88
N LYS A 174 -5.99 -5.78 6.04
CA LYS A 174 -6.76 -5.39 7.23
C LYS A 174 -6.71 -3.88 7.49
N SER A 175 -5.76 -3.16 6.88
CA SER A 175 -5.51 -1.75 7.19
C SER A 175 -6.75 -0.87 6.99
N ALA A 176 -7.49 -1.07 5.89
CA ALA A 176 -8.69 -0.30 5.57
C ALA A 176 -9.72 -0.31 6.72
N LYS A 177 -9.94 -1.46 7.35
CA LYS A 177 -10.87 -1.60 8.48
C LYS A 177 -10.44 -0.73 9.67
N VAL A 178 -9.16 -0.78 10.03
CA VAL A 178 -8.62 -0.03 11.17
C VAL A 178 -8.59 1.47 10.90
N ILE A 179 -8.12 1.86 9.72
CA ILE A 179 -8.04 3.26 9.28
C ILE A 179 -9.44 3.88 9.24
N ASN A 180 -10.44 3.17 8.71
CA ASN A 180 -11.81 3.66 8.68
C ASN A 180 -12.38 3.89 10.08
N VAL A 181 -12.05 3.02 11.04
CA VAL A 181 -12.47 3.21 12.45
C VAL A 181 -11.78 4.43 13.06
N LEU A 182 -10.46 4.59 12.86
CA LEU A 182 -9.72 5.76 13.34
C LEU A 182 -10.29 7.07 12.77
N LYS A 183 -10.49 7.13 11.44
CA LYS A 183 -11.04 8.29 10.73
C LYS A 183 -12.48 8.58 11.16
N ARG A 184 -13.33 7.56 11.33
CA ARG A 184 -14.72 7.71 11.80
C ARG A 184 -14.81 8.41 13.16
N PHE A 185 -13.86 8.14 14.06
CA PHE A 185 -13.81 8.77 15.38
C PHE A 185 -13.05 10.11 15.39
N GLY A 186 -12.55 10.58 14.23
CA GLY A 186 -11.84 11.86 14.12
C GLY A 186 -10.40 11.83 14.63
N ALA A 187 -9.76 10.66 14.71
CA ALA A 187 -8.34 10.59 15.01
C ALA A 187 -7.52 11.11 13.82
N GLU A 188 -6.43 11.82 14.12
CA GLU A 188 -5.43 12.15 13.10
C GLU A 188 -4.62 10.88 12.80
N VAL A 189 -4.44 10.56 11.51
CA VAL A 189 -3.80 9.32 11.07
C VAL A 189 -2.67 9.62 10.11
N LYS A 190 -1.54 8.95 10.30
CA LYS A 190 -0.42 8.87 9.35
C LYS A 190 -0.21 7.41 8.98
N GLU A 191 -0.04 7.17 7.69
CA GLU A 191 0.06 5.84 7.09
C GLU A 191 1.42 5.74 6.40
N ILE A 192 2.24 4.75 6.79
CA ILE A 192 3.54 4.49 6.18
C ILE A 192 3.55 3.03 5.71
N PRO A 193 3.61 2.76 4.40
CA PRO A 193 3.81 1.42 3.89
C PRO A 193 5.16 0.86 4.36
N VAL A 194 5.17 -0.39 4.84
CA VAL A 194 6.38 -1.08 5.29
C VAL A 194 6.36 -2.54 4.84
N TRP A 195 7.54 -3.13 4.66
CA TRP A 195 7.72 -4.54 4.35
C TRP A 195 8.44 -5.20 5.52
N THR A 196 7.82 -6.22 6.12
CA THR A 196 8.42 -6.96 7.24
C THR A 196 8.40 -8.44 6.95
N TYR A 197 9.37 -9.17 7.51
CA TYR A 197 9.28 -10.63 7.66
C TYR A 197 8.15 -11.03 8.62
#